data_AF-A0ABD0S042-F1
#
_entry.id   AF-A0ABD0S042-F1
#
_cell.length_a   1.000
_cell.length_b   1.000
_cell.length_c   1.000
_cell.angle_alpha   90.00
_cell.angle_beta   90.00
_cell.angle_gamma   90.00
#
_symmetry.space_group_name_H-M   'P 1'
#
loop_
_entity.id
_entity.type
_entity.pdbx_description
1 polymer ?
#
loop_
_entity_poly.entity_id
_entity_poly.type
_entity_poly.pdbx_seq_one_letter_code
_entity_poly.pdbx_strand_id
1 'polypeptide(L)'
;AGANITPRDGDELTRLPYLRHWFRTKSAIVLHLSNGTVQINFFQDHTKLILCPLMGAVTYINEKREFYTYKMTLIEEFGCCKELASRLRYARNMVEKLMACKSTATAATSA
;
A
#
# COMPACT_ATOMS: atom_id res chain seq x y z
N ALA A 1 -0.10 13.78 8.75
CA ALA A 1 0.41 12.44 8.37
C ALA A 1 1.68 12.64 7.56
N GLY A 2 2.73 11.83 7.77
CA GLY A 2 4.01 11.89 7.02
C GLY A 2 4.98 13.03 7.39
N ALA A 3 4.49 14.18 7.83
CA ALA A 3 5.29 15.40 8.02
C ALA A 3 6.43 15.32 9.05
N ASN A 4 6.44 14.35 9.96
CA ASN A 4 7.45 14.20 11.02
C ASN A 4 8.33 12.95 10.85
N ILE A 5 8.34 12.34 9.67
CA ILE A 5 9.23 11.20 9.41
C ILE A 5 10.63 11.74 9.15
N THR A 6 11.58 11.40 10.02
CA THR A 6 13.00 11.66 9.78
C THR A 6 13.43 10.92 8.51
N PRO A 7 14.04 11.62 7.53
CA PRO A 7 14.64 10.97 6.37
C PRO A 7 15.62 9.90 6.83
N ARG A 8 15.63 8.76 6.15
CA ARG A 8 16.60 7.69 6.40
C ARG A 8 17.87 7.97 5.61
N ASP A 9 19.01 7.54 6.13
CA ASP A 9 20.28 7.61 5.40
C ASP A 9 20.14 6.92 4.04
N GLY A 10 20.43 7.65 2.97
CA GLY A 10 20.29 7.18 1.58
C GLY A 10 19.02 7.62 0.85
N ASP A 11 18.01 8.17 1.55
CA ASP A 11 16.78 8.67 0.90
C ASP A 11 17.07 9.79 -0.12
N GLU A 12 18.09 10.63 0.15
CA GLU A 12 18.53 11.72 -0.75
C GLU A 12 19.02 11.25 -2.13
N LEU A 13 19.52 10.02 -2.21
CA LEU A 13 20.00 9.41 -3.46
C LEU A 13 18.89 8.68 -4.21
N THR A 14 17.75 8.44 -3.56
CA THR A 14 16.63 7.74 -4.19
C THR A 14 15.77 8.70 -5.00
N ARG A 15 15.37 8.27 -6.20
CA ARG A 15 14.42 9.03 -7.01
C ARG A 15 13.08 9.10 -6.26
N LEU A 16 12.67 10.30 -5.86
CA LEU A 16 11.41 10.51 -5.16
C LEU A 16 10.23 9.92 -5.94
N PRO A 17 9.42 9.05 -5.32
CA PRO A 17 8.27 8.46 -5.98
C PRO A 17 7.16 9.50 -6.14
N TYR A 18 6.57 9.57 -7.33
CA TYR A 18 5.33 10.29 -7.58
C TYR A 18 4.12 9.34 -7.55
N LEU A 19 2.92 9.90 -7.35
CA LEU A 19 1.65 9.18 -7.42
C LEU A 19 1.34 8.81 -8.88
N ARG A 20 1.34 7.51 -9.20
CA ARG A 20 1.04 7.00 -10.55
C ARG A 20 -0.46 6.89 -10.80
N HIS A 21 -1.20 6.41 -9.81
CA HIS A 21 -2.65 6.25 -9.91
C HIS A 21 -3.28 6.27 -8.51
N TRP A 22 -4.53 6.68 -8.43
CA TRP A 22 -5.31 6.62 -7.20
C TRP A 22 -6.79 6.42 -7.51
N PHE A 23 -7.48 5.77 -6.58
CA PHE A 23 -8.94 5.72 -6.60
C PHE A 23 -9.49 5.61 -5.18
N ARG A 24 -10.78 5.91 -5.04
CA ARG A 24 -11.51 5.77 -3.78
C ARG A 24 -12.55 4.67 -3.87
N THR A 25 -12.78 4.04 -2.74
CA THR A 25 -13.95 3.19 -2.51
C THR A 25 -14.83 3.85 -1.43
N LYS A 26 -15.89 3.17 -1.01
CA LYS A 26 -16.67 3.59 0.16
C LYS A 26 -15.86 3.56 1.48
N SER A 27 -14.84 2.70 1.56
CA SER A 27 -14.15 2.40 2.83
C SER A 27 -12.70 2.89 2.90
N ALA A 28 -12.06 3.17 1.76
CA ALA A 28 -10.66 3.54 1.72
C ALA A 28 -10.29 4.39 0.49
N ILE A 29 -9.16 5.08 0.59
CA ILE A 29 -8.42 5.61 -0.57
C ILE A 29 -7.20 4.72 -0.85
N VAL A 30 -7.00 4.39 -2.12
CA VAL A 30 -5.88 3.57 -2.60
C VAL A 30 -4.96 4.47 -3.42
N LEU A 31 -3.68 4.48 -3.07
CA LEU A 31 -2.63 5.29 -3.67
C LEU A 31 -1.55 4.35 -4.21
N HIS A 32 -1.29 4.38 -5.52
CA HIS A 32 -0.25 3.59 -6.15
C HIS A 32 0.88 4.49 -6.62
N LEU A 33 2.06 4.32 -6.04
CA LEU A 33 3.24 5.12 -6.33
C LEU A 33 4.06 4.52 -7.48
N SER A 34 4.85 5.36 -8.11
CA SER A 34 5.72 5.01 -9.24
C SER A 34 6.76 3.93 -8.94
N ASN A 35 7.22 3.84 -7.69
CA ASN A 35 8.13 2.79 -7.21
C ASN A 35 7.43 1.45 -6.89
N GLY A 36 6.14 1.32 -7.21
CA GLY A 36 5.35 0.10 -6.98
C GLY A 36 4.72 0.01 -5.59
N THR A 37 4.99 0.96 -4.69
CA THR A 37 4.33 1.02 -3.37
C THR A 37 2.83 1.22 -3.54
N VAL A 38 2.03 0.44 -2.81
CA VAL A 38 0.58 0.63 -2.72
C VAL A 38 0.22 0.99 -1.29
N GLN A 39 -0.34 2.17 -1.09
CA GLN A 39 -0.83 2.63 0.20
C GLN A 39 -2.36 2.64 0.21
N ILE A 40 -2.94 2.14 1.29
CA ILE A 40 -4.39 2.08 1.52
C ILE A 40 -4.68 2.75 2.85
N ASN A 41 -5.46 3.82 2.83
CA ASN A 41 -5.90 4.51 4.05
C ASN A 41 -7.39 4.26 4.25
N PHE A 42 -7.74 3.60 5.35
CA PHE A 42 -9.12 3.29 5.71
C PHE A 42 -9.78 4.50 6.39
N PHE A 43 -11.01 4.83 5.98
CA PHE A 43 -11.67 6.07 6.42
C PHE A 43 -12.23 5.99 7.83
N GLN A 44 -12.80 4.84 8.21
CA GLN A 44 -13.58 4.71 9.44
C GLN A 44 -12.71 4.69 10.71
N ASP A 45 -11.58 3.98 10.66
CA ASP A 45 -10.72 3.71 11.83
C ASP A 45 -9.33 4.35 11.72
N HIS A 46 -9.08 5.07 10.61
CA HIS A 46 -7.79 5.70 10.30
C HIS A 46 -6.58 4.76 10.24
N THR A 47 -6.80 3.46 10.18
CA THR A 47 -5.73 2.49 9.95
C THR A 47 -5.21 2.57 8.52
N LYS A 48 -3.98 2.10 8.29
CA LYS A 48 -3.33 2.19 6.98
C LYS A 48 -2.53 0.93 6.69
N LEU A 49 -2.47 0.56 5.41
CA LEU A 49 -1.51 -0.41 4.90
C LEU A 49 -0.59 0.27 3.90
N ILE A 50 0.70 -0.05 3.95
CA ILE A 50 1.69 0.32 2.95
C ILE A 50 2.35 -0.97 2.48
N LEU A 51 2.06 -1.39 1.26
CA LEU A 51 2.60 -2.58 0.62
C LEU A 51 3.82 -2.21 -0.19
N CYS A 52 4.95 -2.87 0.05
CA CYS A 52 6.17 -2.70 -0.71
C CYS A 52 6.53 -4.03 -1.42
N PRO A 53 6.30 -4.14 -2.74
CA PRO A 53 6.55 -5.38 -3.46
C PRO A 53 8.04 -5.75 -3.50
N LEU A 54 8.93 -4.76 -3.59
CA LEU A 54 10.39 -5.00 -3.65
C LEU A 54 10.93 -5.66 -2.38
N MET A 55 10.34 -5.36 -1.23
CA MET A 55 10.73 -5.95 0.05
C MET A 55 9.89 -7.16 0.45
N GLY A 56 8.84 -7.49 -0.33
CA GLY A 56 7.84 -8.49 0.06
C GLY A 56 7.25 -8.18 1.43
N ALA A 57 7.00 -6.90 1.74
CA ALA A 57 6.67 -6.44 3.08
C ALA A 57 5.41 -5.57 3.11
N VAL A 58 4.76 -5.55 4.27
CA VAL A 58 3.62 -4.68 4.57
C VAL A 58 3.89 -3.91 5.85
N THR A 59 3.69 -2.60 5.80
CA THR A 59 3.60 -1.77 7.01
C THR A 59 2.12 -1.57 7.35
N TYR A 60 1.75 -1.89 8.58
CA TYR A 60 0.44 -1.64 9.14
C TYR A 60 0.53 -0.51 10.17
N ILE A 61 -0.32 0.51 9.99
CA ILE A 61 -0.48 1.61 10.94
C ILE A 61 -1.83 1.42 11.60
N ASN A 62 -1.82 1.13 12.90
CA ASN A 62 -3.04 0.85 13.65
C ASN A 62 -3.76 2.15 14.08
N GLU A 63 -4.89 1.99 14.78
CA GLU A 63 -5.70 3.11 15.28
C GLU A 63 -4.92 4.02 16.25
N LYS A 64 -3.97 3.44 16.99
CA LYS A 64 -3.05 4.14 17.92
C LYS A 64 -1.91 4.87 17.21
N ARG A 65 -1.84 4.80 15.86
CA ARG A 65 -0.77 5.37 15.03
C ARG A 65 0.60 4.71 15.26
N GLU A 66 0.61 3.50 15.77
CA GLU A 66 1.81 2.67 15.88
C GLU A 66 2.12 2.04 14.52
N PHE A 67 3.41 1.95 14.18
CA PHE A 67 3.88 1.46 12.89
C PHE A 67 4.52 0.10 13.07
N TYR A 68 3.94 -0.92 12.42
CA TYR A 68 4.49 -2.28 12.42
C TYR A 68 4.80 -2.72 10.99
N THR A 69 6.04 -3.14 10.73
CA THR A 69 6.44 -3.65 9.41
C THR A 69 6.66 -5.15 9.50
N TYR A 70 5.99 -5.90 8.62
CA TYR A 70 6.05 -7.34 8.56
C TYR A 70 6.48 -7.79 7.17
N LYS A 71 7.39 -8.77 7.12
CA LYS A 71 7.60 -9.55 5.89
C LYS A 71 6.38 -10.43 5.65
N MET A 72 5.87 -10.46 4.42
CA MET A 72 4.69 -11.25 4.07
C MET A 72 4.94 -12.75 4.29
N THR A 73 6.16 -13.23 4.04
CA THR A 73 6.55 -14.62 4.30
C THR A 73 6.41 -15.01 5.78
N LEU A 74 6.73 -14.08 6.70
CA LEU A 74 6.58 -14.33 8.14
C LEU A 74 5.11 -14.30 8.57
N ILE A 75 4.27 -13.50 7.91
CA ILE A 75 2.82 -13.53 8.13
C ILE A 75 2.24 -14.88 7.66
N GLU A 76 2.74 -15.44 6.57
CA GLU A 76 2.32 -16.75 6.07
C GLU A 76 2.73 -17.88 7.02
N GLU A 77 3.95 -17.83 7.54
CA GLU A 77 4.51 -18.83 8.45
C GLU A 77 3.88 -18.79 9.86
N PHE A 78 3.78 -17.59 10.46
CA PHE A 78 3.37 -17.42 11.86
C PHE A 78 1.95 -16.89 12.04
N GLY A 79 1.29 -16.52 10.95
CA GLY A 79 -0.01 -15.87 10.98
C GLY A 79 0.05 -14.38 11.37
N CYS A 80 -1.12 -13.79 11.54
CA CYS A 80 -1.27 -12.43 12.05
C CYS A 80 -2.63 -12.26 12.75
N CYS A 81 -2.85 -11.10 13.39
CA CYS A 81 -4.13 -10.79 14.00
C CYS A 81 -5.25 -10.70 12.94
N LYS A 82 -6.48 -11.02 13.36
CA LYS A 82 -7.68 -11.01 12.48
C LYS A 82 -7.86 -9.68 11.76
N GLU A 83 -7.50 -8.60 12.44
CA GLU A 83 -7.60 -7.23 11.94
C GLU A 83 -6.70 -6.99 10.72
N LEU A 84 -5.42 -7.35 10.83
CA LEU A 84 -4.44 -7.26 9.74
C LEU A 84 -4.83 -8.20 8.60
N ALA A 85 -5.22 -9.44 8.91
CA ALA A 85 -5.66 -10.41 7.91
C ALA A 85 -6.86 -9.89 7.08
N SER A 86 -7.83 -9.23 7.72
CA SER A 86 -8.98 -8.63 7.02
C SER A 86 -8.55 -7.53 6.06
N ARG A 87 -7.63 -6.66 6.49
CA ARG A 87 -7.11 -5.58 5.66
C ARG A 87 -6.22 -6.09 4.53
N LEU A 88 -5.46 -7.16 4.73
CA LEU A 88 -4.68 -7.80 3.66
C LEU A 88 -5.58 -8.43 2.59
N ARG A 89 -6.68 -9.07 2.98
CA ARG A 89 -7.70 -9.55 2.02
C ARG A 89 -8.31 -8.40 1.22
N TYR A 90 -8.66 -7.30 1.90
CA TYR A 90 -9.12 -6.10 1.22
C TYR A 90 -8.07 -5.54 0.25
N ALA A 91 -6.81 -5.49 0.68
CA ALA A 91 -5.70 -4.97 -0.10
C ALA A 91 -5.47 -5.78 -1.38
N ARG A 92 -5.55 -7.12 -1.32
CA ARG A 92 -5.50 -7.99 -2.50
C ARG A 92 -6.53 -7.56 -3.55
N ASN A 93 -7.80 -7.39 -3.16
CA ASN A 93 -8.85 -6.96 -4.07
C ASN A 93 -8.56 -5.58 -4.69
N MET A 94 -7.92 -4.67 -3.94
CA MET A 94 -7.55 -3.34 -4.46
C MET A 94 -6.39 -3.43 -5.46
N VAL A 95 -5.42 -4.32 -5.22
CA VAL A 95 -4.31 -4.58 -6.15
C VAL A 95 -4.84 -5.22 -7.44
N GLU A 96 -5.77 -6.16 -7.36
CA GLU A 96 -6.43 -6.75 -8.54
C GLU A 96 -7.13 -5.68 -9.39
N LYS A 97 -7.84 -4.74 -8.75
CA LYS A 97 -8.42 -3.57 -9.44
C LYS A 97 -7.37 -2.67 -10.09
N LEU A 98 -6.25 -2.39 -9.41
CA LEU A 98 -5.14 -1.63 -9.98
C LEU A 98 -4.58 -2.30 -11.23
N MET A 99 -4.48 -3.64 -11.23
CA MET A 99 -4.00 -4.41 -12.38
C MET A 99 -4.99 -4.37 -13.55
N ALA A 100 -6.30 -4.51 -13.28
CA ALA A 100 -7.33 -4.41 -14.31
C ALA A 100 -7.35 -3.03 -14.99
N CYS A 101 -7.13 -1.94 -14.25
CA CYS A 101 -7.02 -0.58 -14.81
C CYS A 101 -5.75 -0.36 -15.67
N LYS A 102 -4.70 -1.18 -15.53
CA LYS A 102 -3.54 -1.11 -16.43
C LYS A 102 -3.87 -1.68 -17.82
N SER A 103 -4.69 -2.73 -17.88
CA SER A 103 -5.06 -3.40 -19.13
C SER A 103 -5.85 -2.50 -20.09
N THR A 104 -6.63 -1.55 -19.56
CA THR A 104 -7.41 -0.61 -20.38
C THR A 104 -6.61 0.58 -20.88
N ALA A 105 -5.56 1.02 -20.16
CA ALA A 105 -4.72 2.13 -20.58
C ALA A 105 -3.82 1.79 -21.78
N THR A 106 -3.32 0.55 -21.87
CA THR A 106 -2.49 0.11 -23.00
C THR A 106 -3.31 -0.07 -24.28
N ALA A 107 -4.56 -0.54 -24.17
CA ALA A 107 -5.44 -0.74 -25.33
C ALA A 107 -5.88 0.57 -26.00
N ALA A 108 -5.94 1.68 -25.25
CA ALA A 108 -6.32 3.00 -25.78
C ALA A 108 -5.20 3.74 -26.53
N THR A 109 -3.96 3.23 -26.50
CA THR A 109 -2.80 3.87 -27.14
C THR A 109 -2.44 3.21 -28.49
N SER A 110 -3.15 2.15 -28.87
CA SER A 110 -2.94 1.38 -30.09
C SER A 110 -4.14 1.44 -31.06
N ALA A 111 -4.94 2.51 -30.98
CA ALA A 111 -6.02 2.82 -31.92
C ALA A 111 -5.68 4.07 -32.74
#